data_AF-A0A6C0GGJ6-F1
#
_entry.id   AF-A0A6C0GGJ6-F1
#
_cell.length_a   1.000
_cell.length_b   1.000
_cell.length_c   1.000
_cell.angle_alpha   90.00
_cell.angle_beta   90.00
_cell.angle_gamma   90.00
#
_symmetry.space_group_name_H-M   'P 1'
#
loop_
_entity.id
_entity.type
_entity.pdbx_description
1 polymer ?
#
loop_
_entity_poly.entity_id
_entity_poly.type
_entity_poly.pdbx_seq_one_letter_code
_entity_poly.pdbx_strand_id
1 'polypeptide(L)'
;MKPFWQLIINIRDFGYHWSVKQYDEESAASEYKNKVIVFLSGYLATLLFTVVQALSYFGMGIRHMPVGKTDPWWMKVLAGGVIFLLPLFLVKRYVLKRVEHIPIPIEYSPQQYRKYSWIFWGGFLLGWLLAIGVGMYLIAYLRGREIHLFNLIINEGGRARTFKEDFNR
;
A
#
# COMPACT_ATOMS: atom_id res chain seq x y z
N MET A 1 22.72 5.74 8.85
CA MET A 1 21.24 5.78 8.83
C MET A 1 20.70 4.49 8.22
N LYS A 2 19.56 3.93 8.68
CA LYS A 2 19.04 2.66 8.13
C LYS A 2 18.61 2.83 6.65
N PRO A 3 18.76 1.81 5.79
CA PRO A 3 18.46 1.91 4.35
C PRO A 3 17.05 2.41 4.03
N PHE A 4 16.06 1.97 4.82
CA PHE A 4 14.68 2.45 4.71
C PHE A 4 14.57 3.97 4.87
N TRP A 5 15.17 4.54 5.92
CA TRP A 5 15.07 5.98 6.17
C TRP A 5 15.79 6.80 5.10
N GLN A 6 16.90 6.29 4.56
CA GLN A 6 17.57 6.91 3.41
C GLN A 6 16.66 6.95 2.18
N LEU A 7 15.93 5.86 1.90
CA LEU A 7 14.96 5.83 0.81
C LEU A 7 13.85 6.87 1.02
N ILE A 8 13.27 6.95 2.22
CA ILE A 8 12.23 7.94 2.52
C ILE A 8 12.73 9.37 2.31
N ILE A 9 13.94 9.68 2.77
CA ILE A 9 14.53 11.02 2.60
C ILE A 9 14.76 11.33 1.11
N ASN A 10 15.31 10.38 0.35
CA ASN A 10 15.50 10.56 -1.09
C ASN A 10 14.16 10.79 -1.82
N ILE A 11 13.10 10.06 -1.45
CA ILE A 11 11.76 10.22 -2.01
C ILE A 11 11.13 11.55 -1.62
N ARG A 12 11.34 12.01 -0.37
CA ARG A 12 10.93 13.32 0.11
C ARG A 12 11.59 14.44 -0.69
N ASP A 13 12.91 14.38 -0.83
CA ASP A 13 13.70 15.40 -1.53
C ASP A 13 13.32 15.46 -3.01
N PHE A 14 13.22 14.29 -3.65
CA PHE A 14 12.69 14.20 -5.01
C PHE A 14 11.28 14.77 -5.10
N GLY A 15 10.40 14.44 -4.15
CA GLY A 15 9.04 14.97 -4.08
C GLY A 15 9.01 16.49 -4.00
N TYR A 16 9.90 17.10 -3.21
CA TYR A 16 10.03 18.54 -3.10
C TYR A 16 10.47 19.17 -4.42
N HIS A 17 11.56 18.69 -5.01
CA HIS A 17 12.03 19.21 -6.30
C HIS A 17 11.03 19.00 -7.44
N TRP A 18 10.28 17.90 -7.43
CA TRP A 18 9.19 17.70 -8.37
C TRP A 18 8.08 18.74 -8.13
N SER A 19 7.68 18.98 -6.89
CA SER A 19 6.67 19.98 -6.58
C SER A 19 7.11 21.40 -6.96
N VAL A 20 8.37 21.79 -6.69
CA VAL A 20 8.93 23.10 -7.10
C VAL A 20 8.94 23.28 -8.62
N LYS A 21 9.06 22.19 -9.40
CA LYS A 21 8.93 22.26 -10.86
C LYS A 21 7.49 22.44 -11.34
N GLN A 22 6.50 22.05 -10.53
CA GLN A 22 5.09 22.08 -10.89
C GLN A 22 4.37 23.30 -10.32
N TYR A 23 4.84 23.81 -9.19
CA TYR A 23 4.21 24.85 -8.39
C TYR A 23 5.29 25.79 -7.83
N ASP A 24 4.85 26.88 -7.23
CA ASP A 24 5.66 27.79 -6.42
C ASP A 24 6.22 27.12 -5.14
N GLU A 25 7.21 27.74 -4.51
CA GLU A 25 7.91 27.19 -3.33
C GLU A 25 6.99 26.99 -2.12
N GLU A 26 6.01 27.88 -1.91
CA GLU A 26 5.05 27.75 -0.80
C GLU A 26 4.15 26.53 -1.00
N SER A 27 3.58 26.38 -2.20
CA SER A 27 2.79 25.20 -2.58
C SER A 27 3.61 23.91 -2.53
N ALA A 28 4.91 23.98 -2.85
CA ALA A 28 5.79 22.81 -2.84
C ALA A 28 5.95 22.20 -1.44
N ALA A 29 5.92 23.03 -0.38
CA ALA A 29 6.08 22.61 1.02
C ALA A 29 4.94 21.70 1.51
N SER A 30 3.72 21.83 0.98
CA SER A 30 2.62 20.90 1.28
C SER A 30 2.59 19.71 0.32
N GLU A 31 2.90 19.94 -0.96
CA GLU A 31 2.75 18.92 -2.00
C GLU A 31 3.78 17.78 -1.90
N TYR A 32 5.02 18.05 -1.49
CA TYR A 32 6.01 16.98 -1.33
C TYR A 32 5.56 15.94 -0.29
N LYS A 33 4.87 16.39 0.76
CA LYS A 33 4.33 15.52 1.81
C LYS A 33 3.32 14.56 1.22
N ASN A 34 2.46 15.01 0.31
CA ASN A 34 1.50 14.16 -0.38
C ASN A 34 2.20 13.13 -1.29
N LYS A 35 3.25 13.52 -2.03
CA LYS A 35 4.01 12.60 -2.89
C LYS A 35 4.68 11.47 -2.09
N VAL A 36 5.22 11.74 -0.90
CA VAL A 36 5.75 10.70 0.01
C VAL A 36 4.66 9.71 0.42
N ILE A 37 3.44 10.18 0.68
CA ILE A 37 2.31 9.29 1.03
C ILE A 37 1.82 8.49 -0.15
N VAL A 38 1.76 9.09 -1.34
CA VAL A 38 1.45 8.37 -2.58
C VAL A 38 2.44 7.22 -2.74
N PHE A 39 3.75 7.47 -2.61
CA PHE A 39 4.77 6.43 -2.68
C PHE A 39 4.55 5.28 -1.68
N LEU A 40 4.19 5.60 -0.43
CA LEU A 40 3.99 4.60 0.63
C LEU A 40 2.63 3.90 0.59
N SER A 41 1.64 4.45 -0.12
CA SER A 41 0.24 3.99 -0.07
C SER A 41 0.06 2.51 -0.39
N GLY A 42 0.74 2.00 -1.43
CA GLY A 42 0.66 0.58 -1.81
C GLY A 42 1.24 -0.35 -0.74
N TYR A 43 2.38 0.02 -0.14
CA TYR A 43 2.99 -0.76 0.95
C TYR A 43 2.10 -0.78 2.20
N LEU A 44 1.44 0.33 2.49
CA LEU A 44 0.50 0.42 3.60
C LEU A 44 -0.76 -0.39 3.34
N ALA A 45 -1.32 -0.33 2.13
CA ALA A 45 -2.42 -1.19 1.73
C ALA A 45 -2.05 -2.67 1.85
N THR A 46 -0.84 -3.05 1.43
CA THR A 46 -0.31 -4.42 1.56
C THR A 46 -0.29 -4.86 3.02
N LEU A 47 0.33 -4.05 3.90
CA LEU A 47 0.43 -4.36 5.33
C LEU A 47 -0.97 -4.48 5.97
N LEU A 48 -1.88 -3.58 5.63
CA LEU A 48 -3.26 -3.62 6.14
C LEU A 48 -3.97 -4.90 5.70
N PHE A 49 -3.88 -5.28 4.43
CA PHE A 49 -4.46 -6.53 3.96
C PHE A 49 -3.85 -7.74 4.66
N THR A 50 -2.52 -7.77 4.88
CA THR A 50 -1.87 -8.86 5.61
C THR A 50 -2.35 -8.93 7.06
N VAL A 51 -2.46 -7.81 7.76
CA VAL A 51 -2.95 -7.79 9.15
C VAL A 51 -4.41 -8.25 9.23
N VAL A 52 -5.27 -7.77 8.32
CA VAL A 52 -6.67 -8.21 8.24
C VAL A 52 -6.76 -9.71 7.96
N GLN A 53 -5.92 -10.26 7.08
CA GLN A 53 -5.87 -11.71 6.85
C GLN A 53 -5.42 -12.47 8.09
N ALA A 54 -4.36 -12.04 8.75
CA ALA A 54 -3.85 -12.69 9.95
C ALA A 54 -4.91 -12.70 11.07
N LEU A 55 -5.57 -11.56 11.31
CA LEU A 55 -6.67 -11.47 12.27
C LEU A 55 -7.85 -12.39 11.90
N SER A 56 -8.15 -12.53 10.60
CA SER A 56 -9.20 -13.42 10.11
C SER A 56 -8.85 -14.88 10.38
N TYR A 57 -7.60 -15.26 10.08
CA TYR A 57 -7.08 -16.61 10.25
C TYR A 57 -7.12 -17.06 11.72
N PHE A 58 -6.76 -16.16 12.65
CA PHE A 58 -6.80 -16.46 14.08
C PHE A 58 -8.19 -16.31 14.73
N GLY A 59 -9.24 -16.05 13.95
CA GLY A 59 -10.61 -15.88 14.47
C GLY A 59 -10.78 -14.65 15.37
N MET A 60 -9.79 -13.76 15.41
CA MET A 60 -9.81 -12.56 16.25
C MET A 60 -10.56 -11.43 15.54
N GLY A 61 -11.86 -11.33 15.82
CA GLY A 61 -12.60 -10.05 15.74
C GLY A 61 -13.17 -9.61 14.39
N ILE A 62 -12.82 -10.23 13.26
CA ILE A 62 -13.38 -9.83 11.95
C ILE A 62 -14.84 -10.26 11.77
N ARG A 63 -15.31 -11.21 12.59
CA ARG A 63 -16.72 -11.64 12.62
C ARG A 63 -17.70 -10.55 13.04
N HIS A 64 -17.21 -9.48 13.69
CA HIS A 64 -18.02 -8.34 14.15
C HIS A 64 -17.78 -7.06 13.33
N MET A 65 -16.89 -7.08 12.34
CA MET A 65 -16.80 -5.95 11.42
C MET A 65 -18.04 -5.94 10.52
N PRO A 66 -18.65 -4.77 10.26
CA PRO A 66 -19.86 -4.65 9.43
C PRO A 66 -19.51 -4.80 7.93
N VAL A 67 -19.01 -5.98 7.57
CA VAL A 67 -18.62 -6.38 6.21
C VAL A 67 -19.59 -7.44 5.64
N GLY A 68 -20.58 -7.85 6.43
CA GLY A 68 -21.58 -8.84 6.07
C GLY A 68 -22.49 -8.35 4.95
N LYS A 69 -23.07 -9.28 4.18
CA LYS A 69 -23.99 -8.92 3.08
C LYS A 69 -25.19 -8.10 3.57
N THR A 70 -25.62 -8.32 4.82
CA THR A 70 -26.74 -7.69 5.48
C THR A 70 -26.47 -6.27 5.99
N ASP A 71 -25.20 -5.85 6.10
CA ASP A 71 -24.88 -4.53 6.65
C ASP A 71 -25.15 -3.41 5.63
N PRO A 72 -25.62 -2.24 6.08
CA PRO A 72 -25.82 -1.09 5.22
C PRO A 72 -24.54 -0.69 4.47
N TRP A 73 -24.67 -0.32 3.20
CA TRP A 73 -23.52 0.02 2.35
C TRP A 73 -22.67 1.17 2.92
N TRP A 74 -23.30 2.14 3.58
CA TRP A 74 -22.60 3.28 4.19
C TRP A 74 -21.77 2.85 5.42
N MET A 75 -22.20 1.85 6.19
CA MET A 75 -21.41 1.29 7.30
C MET A 75 -20.18 0.55 6.77
N LYS A 76 -20.29 -0.15 5.64
CA LYS A 76 -19.14 -0.79 4.97
C LYS A 76 -18.12 0.24 4.50
N VAL A 77 -18.60 1.35 3.94
CA VAL A 77 -17.76 2.47 3.50
C VAL A 77 -17.08 3.14 4.70
N LEU A 78 -17.80 3.39 5.80
CA LEU A 78 -17.22 3.96 7.02
C LEU A 78 -16.19 3.03 7.65
N ALA A 79 -16.49 1.75 7.80
CA ALA A 79 -15.57 0.77 8.36
C ALA A 79 -14.31 0.64 7.48
N GLY A 80 -14.47 0.53 6.16
CA GLY A 80 -13.35 0.58 5.22
C GLY A 80 -12.56 1.87 5.33
N GLY A 81 -13.24 3.02 5.42
CA GLY A 81 -12.64 4.33 5.62
C GLY A 81 -11.80 4.39 6.88
N VAL A 82 -12.30 3.95 8.03
CA VAL A 82 -11.53 3.97 9.29
C VAL A 82 -10.34 3.01 9.23
N ILE A 83 -10.53 1.79 8.73
CA ILE A 83 -9.48 0.77 8.66
C ILE A 83 -8.35 1.19 7.70
N PHE A 84 -8.66 1.92 6.62
CA PHE A 84 -7.65 2.38 5.67
C PHE A 84 -7.10 3.77 5.98
N LEU A 85 -7.96 4.76 6.21
CA LEU A 85 -7.56 6.16 6.34
C LEU A 85 -6.87 6.46 7.67
N LEU A 86 -7.28 5.82 8.78
CA LEU A 86 -6.66 6.09 10.08
C LEU A 86 -5.20 5.60 10.13
N PRO A 87 -4.87 4.36 9.71
CA PRO A 87 -3.46 3.94 9.63
C PRO A 87 -2.64 4.76 8.63
N LEU A 88 -3.22 5.12 7.48
CA LEU A 88 -2.57 6.01 6.51
C LEU A 88 -2.23 7.37 7.15
N PHE A 89 -3.16 7.96 7.90
CA PHE A 89 -2.96 9.22 8.58
C PHE A 89 -1.88 9.13 9.67
N LEU A 90 -1.89 8.06 10.47
CA LEU A 90 -0.89 7.83 11.51
C LEU A 90 0.51 7.64 10.92
N VAL A 91 0.64 6.83 9.87
CA VAL A 91 1.92 6.63 9.19
C VAL A 91 2.39 7.91 8.52
N LYS A 92 1.50 8.67 7.89
CA LYS A 92 1.83 10.00 7.34
C LYS A 92 2.46 10.88 8.40
N ARG A 93 1.79 11.02 9.54
CA ARG A 93 2.27 11.85 10.65
C ARG A 93 3.58 11.35 11.21
N TYR A 94 3.74 10.05 11.38
CA TYR A 94 4.96 9.46 11.94
C TYR A 94 6.18 9.59 11.01
N VAL A 95 6.02 9.18 9.74
CA VAL A 95 7.11 9.18 8.76
C VAL A 95 7.56 10.60 8.45
N LEU A 96 6.61 11.51 8.18
CA LEU A 96 6.95 12.89 7.87
C LEU A 96 7.63 13.59 9.04
N LYS A 97 7.09 13.49 10.26
CA LYS A 97 7.70 14.10 11.45
C LYS A 97 9.14 13.62 11.69
N ARG A 98 9.42 12.37 11.33
CA ARG A 98 10.75 11.78 11.49
C ARG A 98 11.77 12.24 10.45
N VAL A 99 11.34 12.73 9.29
CA VAL A 99 12.26 13.24 8.26
C VAL A 99 12.23 14.75 8.11
N GLU A 100 11.21 15.44 8.62
CA GLU A 100 11.00 16.89 8.42
C GLU A 100 12.16 17.77 8.94
N HIS A 101 12.87 17.34 9.97
CA HIS A 101 14.01 18.08 10.54
C HIS A 101 15.28 18.05 9.67
N ILE A 102 15.35 17.17 8.68
CA ILE A 102 16.53 17.03 7.82
C ILE A 102 16.42 18.09 6.70
N PRO A 103 17.44 18.92 6.45
CA PRO A 103 17.37 19.92 5.40
C PRO A 103 17.18 19.27 4.02
N ILE A 104 16.43 19.93 3.15
CA ILE A 104 16.26 19.52 1.75
C ILE A 104 17.40 20.16 0.94
N PRO A 105 18.13 19.40 0.12
CA PRO A 105 19.16 19.97 -0.74
C PRO A 105 18.56 21.00 -1.70
N ILE A 106 19.30 22.06 -2.00
CA ILE A 106 18.82 23.17 -2.82
C ILE A 106 18.76 22.78 -4.31
N GLU A 107 19.63 21.87 -4.75
CA GLU A 107 19.74 21.50 -6.17
C GLU A 107 19.81 20.00 -6.39
N TYR A 108 19.08 19.55 -7.42
CA TYR A 108 19.14 18.20 -7.95
C TYR A 108 19.74 18.23 -9.35
N SER A 109 20.78 17.42 -9.58
CA SER A 109 21.29 17.24 -10.94
C SER A 109 20.24 16.53 -11.82
N PRO A 110 20.24 16.75 -13.15
CA PRO A 110 19.32 16.06 -14.06
C PRO A 110 19.40 14.53 -13.95
N GLN A 111 20.59 13.99 -13.66
CA GLN A 111 20.82 12.56 -13.48
C GLN A 111 20.17 12.04 -12.20
N GLN A 112 20.30 12.76 -11.08
CA GLN A 112 19.64 12.43 -9.82
C GLN A 112 18.12 12.47 -9.96
N TYR A 113 17.59 13.50 -10.63
CA TYR A 113 16.15 13.63 -10.88
C TYR A 113 15.59 12.42 -11.63
N ARG A 114 16.23 12.00 -12.73
CA ARG A 114 15.83 10.81 -13.49
C ARG A 114 15.89 9.54 -12.63
N LYS A 115 16.99 9.34 -11.89
CA LYS A 115 17.17 8.17 -11.02
C LYS A 115 16.04 8.07 -9.99
N TYR A 116 15.76 9.14 -9.25
CA TYR A 116 14.76 9.11 -8.20
C TYR A 116 13.31 9.11 -8.73
N SER A 117 13.07 9.62 -9.94
CA SER A 117 11.80 9.41 -10.63
C SER A 117 11.53 7.93 -10.91
N TRP A 118 12.53 7.18 -11.39
CA TRP A 118 12.39 5.74 -11.60
C TRP A 118 12.19 4.98 -10.29
N ILE A 119 12.94 5.33 -9.24
CA ILE A 119 12.78 4.72 -7.92
C ILE A 119 11.40 5.01 -7.35
N PHE A 120 10.90 6.24 -7.50
CA PHE A 120 9.56 6.63 -7.05
C PHE A 120 8.49 5.79 -7.74
N TRP A 121 8.45 5.78 -9.06
CA TRP A 121 7.42 5.07 -9.81
C TRP A 121 7.56 3.55 -9.71
N GLY A 122 8.78 3.02 -9.79
CA GLY A 122 9.03 1.59 -9.61
C GLY A 122 8.65 1.11 -8.22
N GLY A 123 9.00 1.86 -7.17
CA GLY A 123 8.61 1.56 -5.80
C GLY A 123 7.10 1.70 -5.58
N PHE A 124 6.46 2.73 -6.13
CA PHE A 124 5.01 2.92 -6.07
C PHE A 124 4.26 1.74 -6.71
N LEU A 125 4.63 1.37 -7.95
CA LEU A 125 4.00 0.27 -8.68
C LEU A 125 4.21 -1.07 -7.96
N LEU A 126 5.42 -1.33 -7.46
CA LEU A 126 5.70 -2.54 -6.70
C LEU A 126 4.83 -2.65 -5.44
N GLY A 127 4.67 -1.54 -4.69
CA GLY A 127 3.81 -1.52 -3.50
C GLY A 127 2.34 -1.83 -3.84
N TRP A 128 1.82 -1.29 -4.94
CA TRP A 128 0.45 -1.56 -5.38
C TRP A 128 0.26 -2.97 -5.95
N LEU A 129 1.24 -3.50 -6.68
CA LEU A 129 1.22 -4.89 -7.16
C LEU A 129 1.15 -5.87 -5.98
N LEU A 130 1.93 -5.62 -4.92
CA LEU A 130 1.85 -6.40 -3.68
C LEU A 130 0.47 -6.27 -3.01
N ALA A 131 -0.07 -5.05 -2.93
CA ALA A 131 -1.38 -4.82 -2.32
C ALA A 131 -2.49 -5.55 -3.07
N ILE A 132 -2.47 -5.53 -4.41
CA ILE A 132 -3.43 -6.25 -5.24
C ILE A 132 -3.27 -7.77 -5.06
N GLY A 133 -2.04 -8.28 -5.10
CA GLY A 133 -1.75 -9.70 -4.90
C GLY A 133 -2.27 -10.22 -3.56
N VAL A 134 -1.91 -9.53 -2.48
CA VAL A 134 -2.35 -9.86 -1.11
C VAL A 134 -3.87 -9.66 -0.96
N GLY A 135 -4.43 -8.58 -1.52
CA GLY A 135 -5.86 -8.28 -1.47
C GLY A 135 -6.73 -9.31 -2.19
N MET A 136 -6.29 -9.82 -3.36
CA MET A 136 -6.99 -10.89 -4.07
C MET A 136 -7.05 -12.17 -3.24
N TYR A 137 -5.95 -12.52 -2.56
CA TYR A 137 -5.91 -13.67 -1.66
C TYR A 137 -6.87 -13.50 -0.48
N LEU A 138 -6.93 -12.31 0.13
CA LEU A 138 -7.89 -11.98 1.20
C LEU A 138 -9.34 -12.16 0.74
N ILE A 139 -9.69 -11.63 -0.44
CA ILE A 139 -11.06 -11.71 -0.96
C ILE A 139 -11.48 -13.15 -1.21
N ALA A 140 -10.57 -13.96 -1.76
CA ALA A 140 -10.84 -15.36 -2.02
C ALA A 140 -10.99 -16.17 -0.74
N TYR A 141 -10.11 -15.95 0.25
CA TYR A 141 -10.20 -16.54 1.58
C TYR A 141 -11.53 -16.19 2.26
N LEU A 142 -11.93 -14.91 2.27
CA LEU A 142 -13.18 -14.46 2.93
C LEU A 142 -14.46 -14.94 2.23
N ARG A 143 -14.43 -15.21 0.92
CA ARG A 143 -15.62 -15.59 0.14
C ARG A 143 -15.77 -17.10 -0.06
N GLY A 144 -14.80 -17.89 0.42
CA GLY A 144 -14.75 -19.32 0.17
C GLY A 144 -14.67 -19.70 -1.29
N ARG A 145 -14.05 -18.84 -2.10
CA ARG A 145 -13.94 -19.03 -3.55
C ARG A 145 -12.54 -19.49 -3.92
N GLU A 146 -12.47 -20.41 -4.87
CA GLU A 146 -11.22 -20.87 -5.46
C GLU A 146 -10.54 -19.73 -6.24
N ILE A 147 -9.24 -19.54 -6.02
CA ILE A 147 -8.43 -18.57 -6.79
C ILE A 147 -7.91 -19.28 -8.03
N HIS A 148 -8.34 -18.84 -9.21
CA HIS A 148 -7.80 -19.31 -10.49
C HIS A 148 -6.73 -18.33 -10.98
N LEU A 149 -5.45 -18.72 -10.86
CA LEU A 149 -4.30 -17.99 -11.39
C LEU A 149 -3.66 -18.81 -12.51
N PHE A 150 -4.02 -18.50 -13.75
CA PHE A 150 -3.61 -19.25 -14.94
C PHE A 150 -3.93 -20.74 -14.80
N ASN A 151 -2.92 -21.55 -14.45
CA ASN A 151 -3.03 -23.00 -14.32
C ASN A 151 -3.12 -23.48 -12.87
N LEU A 152 -3.13 -22.56 -11.90
CA LEU A 152 -3.11 -22.82 -10.47
C LEU A 152 -4.48 -22.49 -9.86
N ILE A 153 -5.04 -23.42 -9.09
CA ILE A 153 -6.29 -23.30 -8.35
C ILE A 153 -5.93 -23.36 -6.85
N ILE A 154 -6.24 -22.32 -6.09
CA ILE A 154 -5.99 -22.30 -4.63
C ILE A 154 -7.34 -22.34 -3.89
N ASN A 155 -7.52 -23.35 -3.02
CA ASN A 155 -8.76 -23.55 -2.25
C ASN A 155 -8.66 -22.96 -0.83
N GLU A 156 -9.80 -22.89 -0.12
CA GLU A 156 -9.94 -22.36 1.26
C GLU A 156 -8.92 -22.91 2.26
N GLY A 157 -8.44 -24.13 2.07
CA GLY A 157 -7.42 -24.76 2.92
C GLY A 157 -5.97 -24.38 2.59
N GLY A 158 -5.73 -23.40 1.69
CA GLY A 158 -4.39 -23.03 1.23
C GLY A 158 -3.72 -24.08 0.33
N ARG A 159 -4.45 -25.11 -0.09
CA ARG A 159 -3.95 -26.11 -1.04
C ARG A 159 -4.00 -25.53 -2.44
N ALA A 160 -2.85 -25.48 -3.10
CA ALA A 160 -2.72 -25.21 -4.52
C ALA A 160 -2.79 -26.54 -5.29
N ARG A 161 -3.65 -26.60 -6.30
CA ARG A 161 -3.75 -27.70 -7.28
C ARG A 161 -3.68 -27.13 -8.69
N THR A 162 -3.33 -27.95 -9.68
CA THR A 162 -3.29 -27.51 -11.08
C THR A 162 -4.50 -28.01 -11.86
N PHE A 163 -4.92 -27.33 -12.94
CA PHE A 163 -6.04 -27.79 -13.78
C PHE A 163 -5.82 -29.22 -14.33
N LYS A 164 -4.57 -29.65 -14.52
CA LYS A 164 -4.24 -31.04 -14.92
C LYS A 164 -4.66 -32.08 -13.87
N GLU A 165 -4.67 -31.73 -12.59
CA GLU A 165 -5.07 -32.64 -11.51
C GLU A 165 -6.60 -32.79 -11.41
N ASP A 166 -7.36 -31.80 -11.87
CA ASP A 166 -8.82 -31.86 -11.90
C ASP A 166 -9.37 -32.56 -13.15
N PHE A 167 -8.62 -32.58 -14.26
CA PHE A 167 -9.02 -33.27 -15.50
C PHE A 167 -8.54 -34.73 -15.61
N ASN A 168 -7.68 -35.20 -14.70
CA ASN A 168 -7.22 -36.59 -14.63
C ASN A 168 -7.97 -37.43 -13.56
N ARG A 169 -9.14 -36.96 -13.11
CA ARG A 169 -10.11 -37.70 -12.29
C ARG A 169 -11.42 -37.83 -13.05
#